data_AF-A0A1Z3N458-F1
#
_entry.id   AF-A0A1Z3N458-F1
#
_cell.length_a   1.000
_cell.length_b   1.000
_cell.length_c   1.000
_cell.angle_alpha   90.00
_cell.angle_beta   90.00
_cell.angle_gamma   90.00
#
_symmetry.space_group_name_H-M   'P 1'
#
loop_
_entity.id
_entity.type
_entity.pdbx_description
1 polymer ?
#
loop_
_entity_poly.entity_id
_entity_poly.type
_entity_poly.pdbx_seq_one_letter_code
_entity_poly.pdbx_strand_id
1 'polypeptide(L)'
;MCHGSSRAELDGEFYTYNSTIKEFWERLKEKDPPKKMGMVAEFLTHVLILEIFKDFFPASVFFNLEERSVKKGFDLVFKNKAEIWITEIKSGLKNTTDTSNDRIKELISIAKRDIKEKLKEDRSTLWQNAVNHVDIALVQSDERKAIKSILMQGKTAALAGTAQHQNHNVVLVAGLFANVSDLIQDTTIKMAAQAIRNENIFKKEIVIAFQKNTFETVVNFFESEAQNA
;
A
#
# COMPACT_ATOMS: atom_id res chain seq x y z
N MET A 1 8.83 -3.48 -8.56
CA MET A 1 7.58 -2.92 -8.00
C MET A 1 6.33 -3.43 -8.72
N CYS A 2 6.12 -3.05 -9.99
CA CYS A 2 4.86 -3.28 -10.71
C CYS A 2 4.52 -4.75 -10.98
N HIS A 3 5.48 -5.50 -11.52
CA HIS A 3 5.31 -6.90 -11.90
C HIS A 3 5.92 -7.91 -10.91
N GLY A 4 6.59 -7.43 -9.84
CA GLY A 4 7.36 -8.27 -8.91
C GLY A 4 8.83 -8.45 -9.29
N SER A 5 9.72 -8.71 -8.32
CA SER A 5 11.15 -8.85 -8.62
C SER A 5 11.45 -10.12 -9.38
N SER A 6 10.77 -11.23 -9.05
CA SER A 6 10.95 -12.50 -9.76
C SER A 6 10.66 -12.42 -11.26
N ARG A 7 9.76 -11.53 -11.69
CA ARG A 7 9.46 -11.32 -13.12
C ARG A 7 10.41 -10.33 -13.78
N ALA A 8 10.90 -9.34 -13.02
CA ALA A 8 11.89 -8.39 -13.51
C ALA A 8 13.25 -9.04 -13.80
N GLU A 9 13.55 -10.18 -13.17
CA GLU A 9 14.74 -11.00 -13.42
C GLU A 9 14.59 -11.92 -14.64
N LEU A 10 13.41 -12.01 -15.26
CA LEU A 10 13.23 -12.79 -16.49
C LEU A 10 13.73 -11.98 -17.68
N ASP A 11 14.70 -12.53 -18.42
CA ASP A 11 15.10 -11.98 -19.71
C ASP A 11 13.91 -11.99 -20.68
N GLY A 12 13.45 -10.80 -21.10
CA GLY A 12 12.35 -10.67 -22.03
C GLY A 12 11.88 -9.23 -22.24
N GLU A 13 11.21 -8.99 -23.38
CA GLU A 13 10.74 -7.66 -23.80
C GLU A 13 9.57 -7.13 -22.94
N PHE A 14 8.87 -8.03 -22.22
CA PHE A 14 7.63 -7.72 -21.51
C PHE A 14 7.83 -7.00 -20.17
N TYR A 15 8.87 -7.32 -19.42
CA TYR A 15 9.10 -6.77 -18.07
C TYR A 15 10.20 -5.69 -18.06
N THR A 16 10.38 -5.00 -19.18
CA THR A 16 11.29 -3.87 -19.31
C THR A 16 10.71 -2.61 -18.66
N TYR A 17 11.57 -1.61 -18.42
CA TYR A 17 11.12 -0.29 -17.96
C TYR A 17 10.09 0.32 -18.93
N ASN A 18 10.41 0.35 -20.22
CA ASN A 18 9.55 0.95 -21.26
C ASN A 18 8.19 0.27 -21.36
N SER A 19 8.14 -1.07 -21.33
CA SER A 19 6.87 -1.80 -21.33
C SER A 19 6.08 -1.56 -20.04
N THR A 20 6.76 -1.51 -18.89
CA THR A 20 6.12 -1.28 -17.58
C THR A 20 5.52 0.12 -17.46
N ILE A 21 6.24 1.16 -17.91
CA ILE A 21 5.78 2.54 -17.79
C ILE A 21 4.58 2.80 -18.72
N LYS A 22 4.59 2.22 -19.93
CA LYS A 22 3.44 2.23 -20.85
C LYS A 22 2.22 1.56 -20.22
N GLU A 23 2.39 0.37 -19.65
CA GLU A 23 1.29 -0.33 -18.95
C GLU A 23 0.79 0.43 -17.72
N PHE A 24 1.68 1.09 -16.98
CA PHE A 24 1.30 1.95 -15.85
C PHE A 24 0.41 3.10 -16.33
N TRP A 25 0.83 3.80 -17.39
CA TRP A 25 0.08 4.90 -17.97
C TRP A 25 -1.30 4.44 -18.47
N GLU A 26 -1.38 3.31 -19.16
CA GLU A 26 -2.65 2.74 -19.60
C GLU A 26 -3.61 2.44 -18.44
N ARG A 27 -3.09 2.01 -17.29
CA ARG A 27 -3.90 1.77 -16.08
C ARG A 27 -4.38 3.07 -15.45
N LEU A 28 -3.62 4.16 -15.57
CA LEU A 28 -3.84 5.44 -14.90
C LEU A 28 -4.70 6.41 -15.70
N LYS A 29 -4.48 6.53 -17.02
CA LYS A 29 -4.93 7.66 -17.85
C LYS A 29 -6.45 7.85 -17.89
N GLU A 30 -7.22 6.76 -17.97
CA GLU A 30 -8.69 6.78 -18.06
C GLU A 30 -9.39 6.81 -16.69
N LYS A 31 -8.64 6.79 -15.59
CA LYS A 31 -9.27 6.78 -14.25
C LYS A 31 -9.78 8.17 -13.86
N ASP A 32 -10.87 8.18 -13.11
CA ASP A 32 -11.37 9.39 -12.46
C ASP A 32 -10.35 9.96 -11.45
N PRO A 33 -10.44 11.26 -11.10
CA PRO A 33 -9.46 11.90 -10.22
C PRO A 33 -9.26 11.19 -8.86
N PRO A 34 -10.30 10.73 -8.14
CA PRO A 34 -10.11 10.00 -6.89
C PRO A 34 -9.32 8.70 -7.06
N LYS A 35 -9.57 7.92 -8.12
CA LYS A 35 -8.82 6.69 -8.39
C LYS A 35 -7.39 6.99 -8.84
N LYS A 36 -7.16 8.03 -9.63
CA LYS A 36 -5.80 8.50 -9.98
C LYS A 36 -5.02 8.86 -8.72
N MET A 37 -5.62 9.65 -7.84
CA MET A 37 -5.04 10.05 -6.57
C MET A 37 -4.69 8.84 -5.69
N GLY A 38 -5.60 7.87 -5.58
CA GLY A 38 -5.36 6.62 -4.84
C GLY A 38 -4.18 5.83 -5.39
N MET A 39 -4.12 5.64 -6.71
CA MET A 39 -2.99 4.95 -7.36
C MET A 39 -1.66 5.69 -7.17
N VAL A 40 -1.66 7.02 -7.29
CA VAL A 40 -0.47 7.83 -7.04
C VAL A 40 -0.03 7.71 -5.58
N ALA A 41 -0.97 7.73 -4.63
CA ALA A 41 -0.65 7.55 -3.22
C ALA A 41 -0.07 6.17 -2.92
N GLU A 42 -0.61 5.10 -3.52
CA GLU A 42 -0.07 3.75 -3.40
C GLU A 42 1.35 3.66 -3.98
N PHE A 43 1.58 4.27 -5.14
CA PHE A 43 2.91 4.30 -5.78
C PHE A 43 3.93 5.04 -4.90
N LEU A 44 3.59 6.26 -4.44
CA LEU A 44 4.46 7.05 -3.57
C LEU A 44 4.73 6.34 -2.25
N THR A 45 3.73 5.66 -1.68
CA THR A 45 3.92 4.84 -0.47
C THR A 45 4.96 3.75 -0.69
N HIS A 46 4.89 3.06 -1.83
CA HIS A 46 5.86 2.02 -2.16
C HIS A 46 7.28 2.60 -2.23
N VAL A 47 7.46 3.73 -2.91
CA VAL A 47 8.75 4.43 -2.98
C VAL A 47 9.23 4.86 -1.59
N LEU A 48 8.40 5.57 -0.83
CA LEU A 48 8.75 6.09 0.49
C LEU A 48 9.16 4.99 1.47
N ILE A 49 8.46 3.85 1.49
CA ILE A 49 8.80 2.74 2.38
C ILE A 49 10.19 2.18 2.03
N LEU A 50 10.49 2.00 0.75
CA LEU A 50 11.80 1.48 0.33
C LEU A 50 12.94 2.46 0.59
N GLU A 51 12.69 3.76 0.46
CA GLU A 51 13.69 4.80 0.74
C GLU A 51 13.95 4.97 2.24
N ILE A 52 12.91 4.91 3.07
CA ILE A 52 13.00 5.16 4.52
C ILE A 52 13.43 3.91 5.28
N PHE A 53 12.91 2.74 4.91
CA PHE A 53 13.09 1.49 5.65
C PHE A 53 13.90 0.48 4.83
N LYS A 54 15.23 0.51 4.98
CA LYS A 54 16.16 -0.34 4.21
C LYS A 54 15.95 -1.86 4.40
N ASP A 55 15.32 -2.27 5.50
CA ASP A 55 15.06 -3.67 5.81
C ASP A 55 13.66 -4.14 5.35
N PHE A 56 12.88 -3.26 4.70
CA PHE A 56 11.58 -3.60 4.14
C PHE A 56 11.71 -3.97 2.67
N PHE A 57 11.11 -5.09 2.29
CA PHE A 57 11.06 -5.55 0.91
C PHE A 57 9.63 -5.82 0.48
N PRO A 58 9.25 -5.55 -0.77
CA PRO A 58 7.89 -5.81 -1.24
C PRO A 58 7.62 -7.31 -1.29
N ALA A 59 6.54 -7.75 -0.66
CA ALA A 59 6.01 -9.10 -0.73
C ALA A 59 4.74 -9.19 -1.60
N SER A 60 4.25 -8.06 -2.10
CA SER A 60 3.19 -8.00 -3.11
C SER A 60 3.58 -7.12 -4.29
N VAL A 61 3.12 -7.51 -5.47
CA VAL A 61 3.22 -6.65 -6.66
C VAL A 61 2.18 -5.51 -6.62
N PHE A 62 2.51 -4.39 -7.28
CA PHE A 62 1.66 -3.20 -7.33
C PHE A 62 0.49 -3.36 -8.30
N PHE A 63 0.69 -3.96 -9.48
CA PHE A 63 -0.42 -4.16 -10.41
C PHE A 63 -1.38 -5.25 -9.95
N ASN A 64 -2.67 -5.02 -10.18
CA ASN A 64 -3.69 -6.07 -10.11
C ASN A 64 -3.34 -7.17 -11.17
N LEU A 65 -3.46 -8.42 -10.74
CA LEU A 65 -3.06 -9.61 -11.50
C LEU A 65 -4.05 -10.02 -12.60
N GLU A 66 -5.31 -9.62 -12.49
CA GLU A 66 -6.41 -10.08 -13.34
C GLU A 66 -6.75 -9.05 -14.43
N GLU A 67 -6.81 -7.77 -14.07
CA GLU A 67 -7.33 -6.71 -14.93
C GLU A 67 -6.68 -5.35 -14.62
N ARG A 68 -6.95 -4.33 -15.45
CA ARG A 68 -6.50 -2.93 -15.23
C ARG A 68 -7.35 -2.18 -14.18
N SER A 69 -8.01 -2.91 -13.28
CA SER A 69 -8.79 -2.35 -12.18
C SER A 69 -7.93 -2.10 -10.94
N VAL A 70 -8.51 -1.42 -9.94
CA VAL A 70 -7.88 -1.25 -8.63
C VAL A 70 -7.73 -2.62 -7.98
N LYS A 71 -6.61 -2.86 -7.30
CA LYS A 71 -6.33 -4.13 -6.64
C LYS A 71 -7.41 -4.45 -5.60
N LYS A 72 -7.94 -5.68 -5.65
CA LYS A 72 -8.84 -6.22 -4.63
C LYS A 72 -7.98 -6.91 -3.58
N GLY A 73 -7.95 -6.41 -2.35
CA GLY A 73 -7.07 -6.98 -1.32
C GLY A 73 -6.58 -5.98 -0.29
N PHE A 74 -5.43 -6.32 0.31
CA PHE A 74 -4.55 -5.37 0.96
C PHE A 74 -3.82 -4.56 -0.11
N ASP A 75 -3.65 -3.25 0.13
CA ASP A 75 -3.07 -2.35 -0.86
C ASP A 75 -1.63 -2.79 -1.16
N LEU A 76 -0.78 -2.86 -0.14
CA LEU A 76 0.57 -3.40 -0.24
C LEU A 76 0.87 -4.39 0.89
N VAL A 77 1.79 -5.31 0.63
CA VAL A 77 2.35 -6.23 1.61
C VAL A 77 3.87 -6.14 1.54
N PHE A 78 4.51 -5.94 2.69
CA PHE A 78 5.96 -5.92 2.81
C PHE A 78 6.42 -7.05 3.74
N LYS A 79 7.68 -7.45 3.57
CA LYS A 79 8.41 -8.29 4.52
C LYS A 79 9.51 -7.48 5.18
N ASN A 80 9.76 -7.76 6.45
CA ASN A 80 11.00 -7.39 7.14
C ASN A 80 11.43 -8.62 7.95
N LYS A 81 12.52 -9.25 7.53
CA LYS A 81 12.95 -10.57 8.04
C LYS A 81 11.78 -11.57 7.93
N ALA A 82 11.49 -12.31 9.00
CA ALA A 82 10.39 -13.27 9.07
C ALA A 82 9.03 -12.64 9.43
N GLU A 83 8.89 -11.31 9.38
CA GLU A 83 7.62 -10.63 9.66
C GLU A 83 6.98 -10.07 8.39
N ILE A 84 5.65 -10.15 8.34
CA ILE A 84 4.83 -9.52 7.29
C ILE A 84 4.20 -8.26 7.83
N TRP A 85 4.18 -7.23 7.00
CA TRP A 85 3.57 -5.94 7.24
C TRP A 85 2.50 -5.68 6.20
N ILE A 86 1.27 -5.53 6.65
CA ILE A 86 0.10 -5.30 5.79
C ILE A 86 -0.19 -3.81 5.77
N THR A 87 -0.20 -3.22 4.57
CA THR A 87 -0.32 -1.78 4.40
C THR A 87 -1.73 -1.42 3.95
N GLU A 88 -2.32 -0.40 4.59
CA GLU A 88 -3.54 0.26 4.16
C GLU A 88 -3.27 1.74 3.93
N ILE A 89 -3.72 2.23 2.79
CA ILE A 89 -3.39 3.56 2.27
C ILE A 89 -4.69 4.33 2.06
N LYS A 90 -4.77 5.53 2.63
CA LYS A 90 -5.85 6.48 2.34
C LYS A 90 -5.27 7.79 1.86
N SER A 91 -5.85 8.31 0.79
CA SER A 91 -5.47 9.59 0.23
C SER A 91 -6.67 10.49 0.06
N GLY A 92 -6.44 11.79 0.18
CA GLY A 92 -7.51 12.76 0.04
C GLY A 92 -7.01 14.16 -0.25
N LEU A 93 -7.93 14.98 -0.76
CA LEU A 93 -7.79 16.42 -0.80
C LEU A 93 -8.18 17.01 0.56
N LYS A 94 -7.69 18.23 0.84
CA LYS A 94 -8.18 19.05 1.95
C LYS A 94 -9.50 19.70 1.57
N ASN A 95 -10.49 19.62 2.45
CA ASN A 95 -11.73 20.38 2.28
C ASN A 95 -11.49 21.86 2.62
N THR A 96 -12.41 22.74 2.26
CA THR A 96 -12.26 24.20 2.47
C THR A 96 -12.26 24.61 3.95
N THR A 97 -12.82 23.79 4.83
CA THR A 97 -12.98 24.07 6.26
C THR A 97 -11.89 23.46 7.14
N ASP A 98 -11.17 22.47 6.63
CA ASP A 98 -10.27 21.65 7.45
C ASP A 98 -8.84 22.19 7.38
N THR A 99 -8.10 22.08 8.48
CA THR A 99 -6.65 22.23 8.43
C THR A 99 -6.02 20.97 7.85
N SER A 100 -4.78 21.07 7.35
CA SER A 100 -4.03 19.89 6.91
C SER A 100 -3.88 18.84 8.03
N ASN A 101 -3.79 19.31 9.29
CA ASN A 101 -3.76 18.43 10.46
C ASN A 101 -5.07 17.68 10.70
N ASP A 102 -6.23 18.33 10.50
CA ASP A 102 -7.53 17.67 10.69
C ASP A 102 -7.71 16.58 9.64
N ARG A 103 -7.43 16.93 8.39
CA ARG A 103 -7.61 16.00 7.27
C ARG A 103 -6.67 14.80 7.33
N ILE A 104 -5.39 15.00 7.69
CA ILE A 104 -4.44 13.89 7.78
C ILE A 104 -4.81 12.93 8.93
N LYS A 105 -5.28 13.45 10.08
CA LYS A 105 -5.79 12.62 11.18
C LYS A 105 -6.97 11.76 10.75
N GLU A 106 -7.90 12.36 10.00
CA GLU A 106 -9.06 11.65 9.46
C GLU A 106 -8.62 10.51 8.52
N LEU A 107 -7.71 10.78 7.58
CA LEU A 107 -7.19 9.76 6.66
C LEU A 107 -6.50 8.60 7.40
N ILE A 108 -5.68 8.89 8.43
CA ILE A 108 -5.07 7.86 9.29
C ILE A 108 -6.15 7.03 9.99
N SER A 109 -7.19 7.68 10.51
CA SER A 109 -8.30 7.00 11.20
C SER A 109 -9.09 6.08 10.24
N ILE A 110 -9.34 6.54 9.01
CA ILE A 110 -9.98 5.73 7.97
C ILE A 110 -9.11 4.53 7.63
N ALA A 111 -7.79 4.72 7.42
CA ALA A 111 -6.86 3.61 7.14
C ALA A 111 -6.88 2.57 8.27
N LYS A 112 -6.82 3.03 9.53
CA LYS A 112 -6.91 2.17 10.72
C LYS A 112 -8.20 1.35 10.75
N ARG A 113 -9.35 2.00 10.56
CA ARG A 113 -10.66 1.33 10.59
C ARG A 113 -10.75 0.30 9.47
N ASP A 114 -10.36 0.67 8.25
CA ASP A 114 -10.50 -0.20 7.09
C ASP A 114 -9.60 -1.44 7.23
N ILE A 115 -8.33 -1.29 7.65
CA ILE A 115 -7.47 -2.46 7.85
C ILE A 115 -7.96 -3.33 9.01
N LYS A 116 -8.46 -2.73 10.08
CA LYS A 116 -9.04 -3.47 11.21
C LYS A 116 -10.22 -4.34 10.75
N GLU A 117 -11.09 -3.83 9.88
CA GLU A 117 -12.19 -4.61 9.30
C GLU A 117 -11.69 -5.67 8.30
N LYS A 118 -10.67 -5.37 7.49
CA LYS A 118 -10.08 -6.34 6.54
C LYS A 118 -9.39 -7.53 7.25
N LEU A 119 -8.89 -7.32 8.47
CA LEU A 119 -8.22 -8.34 9.28
C LEU A 119 -9.17 -9.15 10.18
N LYS A 120 -10.49 -8.97 10.04
CA LYS A 120 -11.52 -9.78 10.70
C LYS A 120 -11.93 -11.01 9.87
N GLU A 121 -12.87 -11.77 10.41
CA GLU A 121 -13.48 -12.97 9.82
C GLU A 121 -14.14 -12.71 8.45
N ASP A 122 -14.35 -13.80 7.70
CA ASP A 122 -15.02 -13.83 6.39
C ASP A 122 -14.38 -12.97 5.27
N ARG A 123 -13.08 -12.71 5.40
CA ARG A 123 -12.26 -11.99 4.40
C ARG A 123 -11.16 -12.86 3.78
N SER A 124 -11.39 -14.18 3.71
CA SER A 124 -10.39 -15.16 3.23
C SER A 124 -9.89 -14.88 1.80
N THR A 125 -10.68 -14.22 0.97
CA THR A 125 -10.32 -13.81 -0.39
C THR A 125 -9.22 -12.76 -0.42
N LEU A 126 -9.16 -11.84 0.56
CA LEU A 126 -8.07 -10.85 0.69
C LEU A 126 -6.74 -11.57 0.96
N TRP A 127 -6.76 -12.56 1.85
CA TRP A 127 -5.59 -13.37 2.18
C TRP A 127 -5.15 -14.23 1.00
N GLN A 128 -6.08 -14.85 0.28
CA GLN A 128 -5.76 -15.62 -0.92
C GLN A 128 -5.10 -14.73 -1.99
N ASN A 129 -5.62 -13.51 -2.19
CA ASN A 129 -5.00 -12.55 -3.11
C ASN A 129 -3.56 -12.23 -2.67
N ALA A 130 -3.34 -11.96 -1.38
CA ALA A 130 -1.99 -11.71 -0.85
C ALA A 130 -1.02 -12.90 -1.10
N VAL A 131 -1.48 -14.14 -0.90
CA VAL A 131 -0.68 -15.35 -1.21
C VAL A 131 -0.28 -15.41 -2.69
N ASN A 132 -1.22 -15.12 -3.59
CA ASN A 132 -0.95 -15.09 -5.03
C ASN A 132 0.04 -13.98 -5.40
N HIS A 133 -0.07 -12.82 -4.76
CA HIS A 133 0.88 -11.73 -4.94
C HIS A 133 2.30 -12.11 -4.50
N VAL A 134 2.46 -12.86 -3.41
CA VAL A 134 3.77 -13.37 -2.96
C VAL A 134 4.40 -14.32 -3.98
N ASP A 135 3.60 -15.18 -4.61
CA ASP A 135 4.07 -16.12 -5.61
C ASP A 135 4.70 -15.45 -6.84
N ILE A 136 4.27 -14.22 -7.13
CA ILE A 136 4.75 -13.42 -8.25
C ILE A 136 5.84 -12.44 -7.80
N ALA A 137 5.69 -11.86 -6.61
CA ALA A 137 6.62 -10.86 -6.10
C ALA A 137 7.99 -11.45 -5.77
N LEU A 138 8.05 -12.67 -5.24
CA LEU A 138 9.27 -13.27 -4.69
C LEU A 138 9.72 -14.52 -5.44
N VAL A 139 11.03 -14.65 -5.62
CA VAL A 139 11.68 -15.87 -6.16
C VAL A 139 11.46 -17.04 -5.20
N GLN A 140 11.49 -18.27 -5.72
CA GLN A 140 11.38 -19.49 -4.91
C GLN A 140 12.51 -19.58 -3.89
N SER A 141 12.15 -19.56 -2.61
CA SER A 141 13.10 -19.65 -1.49
C SER A 141 12.38 -20.12 -0.23
N ASP A 142 13.14 -20.52 0.80
CA ASP A 142 12.56 -20.84 2.11
C ASP A 142 11.94 -19.62 2.80
N GLU A 143 12.48 -18.43 2.55
CA GLU A 143 11.87 -17.17 2.99
C GLU A 143 10.48 -16.98 2.36
N ARG A 144 10.34 -17.20 1.05
CA ARG A 144 9.04 -17.15 0.38
C ARG A 144 8.06 -18.15 0.99
N LYS A 145 8.49 -19.39 1.27
CA LYS A 145 7.64 -20.40 1.91
C LYS A 145 7.16 -19.94 3.30
N ALA A 146 8.05 -19.36 4.10
CA ALA A 146 7.72 -18.83 5.42
C ALA A 146 6.69 -17.69 5.34
N ILE A 147 6.88 -16.75 4.42
CA ILE A 147 5.94 -15.64 4.18
C ILE A 147 4.57 -16.17 3.73
N LYS A 148 4.54 -17.11 2.78
CA LYS A 148 3.30 -17.76 2.36
C LYS A 148 2.61 -18.46 3.53
N SER A 149 3.36 -19.12 4.40
CA SER A 149 2.80 -19.80 5.57
C SER A 149 2.08 -18.80 6.49
N ILE A 150 2.68 -17.64 6.77
CA ILE A 150 2.05 -16.59 7.59
C ILE A 150 0.75 -16.08 6.96
N LEU A 151 0.73 -15.81 5.65
CA LEU A 151 -0.50 -15.36 4.97
C LEU A 151 -1.57 -16.46 4.92
N MET A 152 -1.16 -17.72 4.73
CA MET A 152 -2.07 -18.87 4.76
C MET A 152 -2.66 -19.08 6.16
N GLN A 153 -1.91 -18.83 7.23
CA GLN A 153 -2.44 -18.83 8.60
C GLN A 153 -3.53 -17.75 8.76
N GLY A 154 -3.30 -16.54 8.23
CA GLY A 154 -4.32 -15.48 8.19
C GLY A 154 -5.57 -15.90 7.42
N LYS A 155 -5.42 -16.55 6.26
CA LYS A 155 -6.53 -17.13 5.50
C LYS A 155 -7.31 -18.17 6.31
N THR A 156 -6.61 -19.10 6.94
CA THR A 156 -7.21 -20.16 7.76
C THR A 156 -7.97 -19.57 8.95
N ALA A 157 -7.39 -18.59 9.64
CA ALA A 157 -8.06 -17.91 10.75
C ALA A 157 -9.32 -17.17 10.28
N ALA A 158 -9.28 -16.51 9.12
CA ALA A 158 -10.43 -15.83 8.53
C ALA A 158 -11.57 -16.80 8.16
N LEU A 159 -11.25 -17.98 7.63
CA LEU A 159 -12.23 -19.04 7.34
C LEU A 159 -12.82 -19.67 8.60
N ALA A 160 -12.00 -19.81 9.64
CA ALA A 160 -12.40 -20.43 10.90
C ALA A 160 -13.14 -19.47 11.85
N GLY A 161 -13.35 -18.21 11.49
CA GLY A 161 -13.94 -17.21 12.41
C GLY A 161 -13.04 -16.87 13.60
N THR A 162 -11.73 -17.10 13.49
CA THR A 162 -10.75 -16.89 14.57
C THR A 162 -9.74 -15.80 14.25
N ALA A 163 -9.95 -15.04 13.17
CA ALA A 163 -9.09 -13.93 12.78
C ALA A 163 -9.08 -12.82 13.84
N GLN A 164 -7.90 -12.38 14.21
CA GLN A 164 -7.69 -11.33 15.20
C GLN A 164 -6.70 -10.31 14.66
N HIS A 165 -7.14 -9.06 14.57
CA HIS A 165 -6.31 -7.96 14.09
C HIS A 165 -5.05 -7.73 14.96
N GLN A 166 -5.09 -8.12 16.24
CA GLN A 166 -3.95 -8.06 17.19
C GLN A 166 -2.78 -8.96 16.80
N ASN A 167 -2.98 -9.93 15.90
CA ASN A 167 -1.92 -10.87 15.48
C ASN A 167 -1.09 -10.35 14.30
N HIS A 168 -1.44 -9.19 13.75
CA HIS A 168 -0.85 -8.69 12.50
C HIS A 168 -0.09 -7.38 12.69
N ASN A 169 1.04 -7.26 12.00
CA ASN A 169 1.75 -5.99 11.90
C ASN A 169 1.16 -5.19 10.73
N VAL A 170 0.96 -3.88 10.94
CA VAL A 170 0.34 -3.01 9.93
C VAL A 170 1.18 -1.78 9.63
N VAL A 171 1.05 -1.26 8.42
CA VAL A 171 1.51 0.07 8.04
C VAL A 171 0.29 0.89 7.64
N LEU A 172 0.01 1.95 8.40
CA LEU A 172 -1.10 2.86 8.15
C LEU A 172 -0.54 4.08 7.41
N VAL A 173 -1.06 4.35 6.21
CA VAL A 173 -0.52 5.42 5.37
C VAL A 173 -1.61 6.43 5.03
N ALA A 174 -1.28 7.70 5.24
CA ALA A 174 -2.13 8.83 4.85
C ALA A 174 -1.39 9.75 3.88
N GLY A 175 -1.96 9.94 2.69
CA GLY A 175 -1.47 10.85 1.67
C GLY A 175 -2.39 12.05 1.50
N LEU A 176 -1.95 13.23 1.94
CA LEU A 176 -2.70 14.48 1.77
C LEU A 176 -2.24 15.22 0.53
N PHE A 177 -3.16 15.47 -0.40
CA PHE A 177 -2.93 16.31 -1.57
C PHE A 177 -3.52 17.70 -1.32
N ALA A 178 -2.70 18.61 -0.80
CA ALA A 178 -3.10 19.94 -0.38
C ALA A 178 -1.91 20.91 -0.39
N ASN A 179 -2.22 22.21 -0.54
CA ASN A 179 -1.21 23.27 -0.56
C ASN A 179 -0.30 23.22 0.69
N VAL A 180 1.00 23.17 0.45
CA VAL A 180 2.05 23.12 1.48
C VAL A 180 2.25 24.45 2.24
N SER A 181 1.46 25.48 1.94
CA SER A 181 1.36 26.66 2.81
C SER A 181 0.71 26.34 4.16
N ASP A 182 -0.13 25.31 4.23
CA ASP A 182 -0.69 24.72 5.44
C ASP A 182 -0.09 23.32 5.62
N LEU A 183 0.97 23.21 6.42
CA LEU A 183 1.73 21.98 6.59
C LEU A 183 1.13 21.07 7.65
N ILE A 184 1.13 19.76 7.38
CA ILE A 184 0.97 18.75 8.43
C ILE A 184 2.09 18.90 9.47
N GLN A 185 1.73 18.78 10.74
CA GLN A 185 2.67 18.87 11.85
C GLN A 185 3.07 17.48 12.34
N ASP A 186 4.36 17.28 12.59
CA ASP A 186 4.89 16.03 13.16
C ASP A 186 4.23 15.66 14.49
N THR A 187 3.93 16.64 15.35
CA THR A 187 3.20 16.44 16.61
C THR A 187 1.82 15.81 16.39
N THR A 188 1.11 16.21 15.34
CA THR A 188 -0.19 15.63 14.96
C THR A 188 -0.06 14.16 14.62
N ILE A 189 0.97 13.78 13.85
CA ILE A 189 1.20 12.39 13.44
C ILE A 189 1.63 11.54 14.64
N LYS A 190 2.52 12.05 15.49
CA LYS A 190 2.96 11.39 16.73
C LYS A 190 1.81 11.13 17.69
N MET A 191 0.93 12.11 17.89
CA MET A 191 -0.26 11.94 18.73
C MET A 191 -1.22 10.89 18.15
N ALA A 192 -1.45 10.89 16.83
CA ALA A 192 -2.27 9.88 16.17
C ALA A 192 -1.67 8.47 16.32
N ALA A 193 -0.38 8.32 16.09
CA ALA A 193 0.33 7.05 16.27
C ALA A 193 0.27 6.57 17.74
N GLN A 194 0.47 7.46 18.71
CA GLN A 194 0.38 7.11 20.13
C GLN A 194 -1.04 6.69 20.53
N ALA A 195 -2.07 7.36 20.02
CA ALA A 195 -3.46 6.99 20.28
C ALA A 195 -3.75 5.56 19.77
N ILE A 196 -3.29 5.24 18.55
CA ILE A 196 -3.43 3.90 17.96
C ILE A 196 -2.68 2.85 18.79
N ARG A 197 -1.48 3.18 19.25
CA ARG A 197 -0.67 2.31 20.11
C ARG A 197 -1.37 1.98 21.42
N ASN A 198 -2.00 2.98 22.03
CA ASN A 198 -2.72 2.81 23.29
C ASN A 198 -3.97 1.94 23.15
N GLU A 199 -4.57 1.85 21.95
CA GLU A 199 -5.71 0.97 21.68
C GLU A 199 -5.31 -0.52 21.65
N ASN A 200 -4.01 -0.86 21.50
CA ASN A 200 -3.50 -2.24 21.43
C ASN A 200 -4.25 -3.14 20.41
N ILE A 201 -4.62 -2.56 19.25
CA ILE A 201 -5.39 -3.26 18.22
C ILE A 201 -4.52 -4.03 17.22
N PHE A 202 -3.23 -3.74 17.09
CA PHE A 202 -2.33 -4.43 16.18
C PHE A 202 -1.12 -4.98 16.94
N LYS A 203 -0.44 -5.99 16.37
CA LYS A 203 0.79 -6.55 16.97
C LYS A 203 1.89 -5.50 16.99
N LYS A 204 2.07 -4.84 15.85
CA LYS A 204 2.96 -3.70 15.61
C LYS A 204 2.33 -2.80 14.56
N GLU A 205 2.69 -1.53 14.62
CA GLU A 205 2.17 -0.52 13.72
C GLU A 205 3.29 0.45 13.31
N ILE A 206 3.21 0.89 12.07
CA ILE A 206 3.94 2.04 11.56
C ILE A 206 2.90 3.00 11.00
N VAL A 207 3.00 4.29 11.33
CA VAL A 207 2.16 5.34 10.75
C VAL A 207 3.03 6.20 9.85
N ILE A 208 2.65 6.31 8.57
CA ILE A 208 3.31 7.17 7.59
C ILE A 208 2.30 8.22 7.14
N ALA A 209 2.72 9.47 7.16
CA ALA A 209 1.95 10.56 6.60
C ALA A 209 2.83 11.36 5.65
N PHE A 210 2.29 11.72 4.49
CA PHE A 210 2.95 12.64 3.57
C PHE A 210 1.96 13.68 3.05
N GLN A 211 2.50 14.84 2.70
CA GLN A 211 1.76 15.91 2.06
C GLN A 211 2.43 16.27 0.73
N LYS A 212 1.62 16.47 -0.30
CA LYS A 212 2.06 16.97 -1.60
C LYS A 212 1.04 17.99 -2.10
N ASN A 213 1.47 19.01 -2.83
CA ASN A 213 0.54 20.02 -3.36
C ASN A 213 -0.57 19.41 -4.23
N THR A 214 -0.19 18.44 -5.06
CA THR A 214 -0.99 17.94 -6.19
C THR A 214 -0.50 16.53 -6.56
N PHE A 215 -1.43 15.66 -6.97
CA PHE A 215 -1.09 14.33 -7.50
C PHE A 215 -0.79 14.41 -9.01
N GLU A 216 -1.26 15.47 -9.67
CA GLU A 216 -1.14 15.73 -11.10
C GLU A 216 0.30 15.83 -11.56
N THR A 217 1.23 16.35 -10.74
CA THR A 217 2.66 16.32 -11.07
C THR A 217 3.19 14.89 -11.29
N VAL A 218 2.70 13.93 -10.50
CA VAL A 218 3.11 12.52 -10.64
C VAL A 218 2.41 11.87 -11.84
N VAL A 219 1.14 12.23 -12.10
CA VAL A 219 0.43 11.78 -13.30
C VAL A 219 1.14 12.26 -14.57
N ASN A 220 1.53 13.53 -14.62
CA ASN A 220 2.22 14.12 -15.78
C ASN A 220 3.61 13.50 -15.98
N PHE A 221 4.30 13.13 -14.89
CA PHE A 221 5.53 12.36 -14.99
C PHE A 221 5.29 11.01 -15.70
N PHE A 222 4.27 10.25 -15.29
CA PHE A 222 3.96 8.98 -15.94
C PHE A 222 3.55 9.13 -17.41
N GLU A 223 2.79 10.18 -17.74
CA GLU A 223 2.44 10.48 -19.13
C GLU A 223 3.68 10.77 -19.98
N SER A 224 4.56 11.65 -19.50
CA SER A 224 5.77 12.03 -20.23
C SER A 224 6.72 10.84 -20.40
N GLU A 225 6.95 10.06 -19.35
CA GLU A 225 7.80 8.88 -19.43
C GLU A 225 7.24 7.82 -20.39
N ALA A 226 5.91 7.63 -20.41
CA ALA A 226 5.28 6.68 -21.31
C ALA A 226 5.32 7.11 -22.79
N GLN A 227 5.30 8.42 -23.07
CA GLN A 227 5.44 8.96 -24.42
C GLN A 227 6.88 8.85 -24.95
N ASN A 228 7.87 8.85 -24.06
CA ASN A 228 9.30 8.77 -24.40
C ASN A 228 9.87 7.34 -24.39
N ALA A 229 9.09 6.37 -23.89
CA ALA A 229 9.44 4.94 -23.83
C ALA A 229 9.14 4.21 -25.13
#